data_AF-A0A0G1I3G9-F1
#
_entry.id   AF-A0A0G1I3G9-F1
#
_cell.length_a   1.000
_cell.length_b   1.000
_cell.length_c   1.000
_cell.angle_alpha   90.00
_cell.angle_beta   90.00
_cell.angle_gamma   90.00
#
_symmetry.space_group_name_H-M   'P 1'
#
loop_
_entity.id
_entity.type
_entity.pdbx_description
1 polymer ?
#
loop_
_entity_poly.entity_id
_entity_poly.type
_entity_poly.pdbx_seq_one_letter_code
_entity_poly.pdbx_strand_id
1 'polypeptide(L)'
;MSYSEICDKLIHILIKSKFMIKTFPFTLDSLPYAYDALEPVIDKETMEIHHDKHHQAYTDNLNKAAEANVELQTKGLEDLLGSGVPVVKNNAGGVWNHDFFWESMTTPGVSQIENSLKVEIEKAFASVEEFMSKFEAAAMGRFGSGWAWLVKNKVGGLEIMSTANQDNPLVDGLTPLLAIDVWEHAYYLKYKNKRVDYVKAWWQVVNWDKVEYRYSGSFTQVFERPRPDSDISPGCRLNLSVYH
;
A
#
# COMPACT_ATOMS: atom_id res chain seq x y z
N MET A 1 -36.04 0.41 2.93
CA MET A 1 -34.97 1.41 2.75
C MET A 1 -35.38 2.35 1.65
N SER A 2 -35.31 3.66 1.89
CA SER A 2 -35.60 4.67 0.87
C SER A 2 -34.48 4.72 -0.18
N TYR A 3 -34.76 5.30 -1.35
CA TYR A 3 -33.74 5.54 -2.36
C TYR A 3 -32.59 6.41 -1.84
N SER A 4 -32.86 7.33 -0.90
CA SER A 4 -31.81 8.16 -0.29
C SER A 4 -30.93 7.35 0.66
N GLU A 5 -31.49 6.41 1.43
CA GLU A 5 -30.70 5.52 2.31
C GLU A 5 -29.83 4.54 1.51
N ILE A 6 -30.28 4.14 0.32
CA ILE A 6 -29.50 3.32 -0.62
C ILE A 6 -28.38 4.16 -1.24
N CYS A 7 -28.67 5.38 -1.71
CA CYS A 7 -27.65 6.29 -2.22
C CYS A 7 -26.64 6.67 -1.14
N ASP A 8 -27.05 6.97 0.09
CA ASP A 8 -26.13 7.32 1.17
C ASP A 8 -25.28 6.13 1.59
N LYS A 9 -25.82 4.90 1.59
CA LYS A 9 -25.03 3.68 1.79
C LYS A 9 -24.09 3.42 0.63
N LEU A 10 -24.53 3.59 -0.62
CA LEU A 10 -23.68 3.43 -1.79
C LEU A 10 -22.59 4.49 -1.82
N ILE A 11 -22.88 5.73 -1.45
CA ILE A 11 -21.91 6.82 -1.31
C ILE A 11 -20.96 6.54 -0.13
N HIS A 12 -21.43 6.02 1.00
CA HIS A 12 -20.54 5.57 2.09
C HIS A 12 -19.65 4.39 1.67
N ILE A 13 -20.21 3.43 0.91
CA ILE A 13 -19.46 2.31 0.34
C ILE A 13 -18.45 2.83 -0.67
N LEU A 14 -18.81 3.78 -1.54
CA LEU A 14 -17.96 4.39 -2.57
C LEU A 14 -16.90 5.34 -1.97
N ILE A 15 -17.19 5.99 -0.84
CA ILE A 15 -16.23 6.80 -0.08
C ILE A 15 -15.27 5.91 0.72
N LYS A 16 -15.73 4.76 1.24
CA LYS A 16 -14.86 3.70 1.77
C LYS A 16 -14.09 2.95 0.66
N SER A 17 -14.58 2.97 -0.59
CA SER A 17 -14.06 2.25 -1.76
C SER A 17 -12.76 2.80 -2.35
N LYS A 18 -11.91 3.47 -1.56
CA LYS A 18 -10.57 3.83 -2.04
C LYS A 18 -9.50 2.78 -1.77
N PHE A 19 -9.77 1.79 -0.95
CA PHE A 19 -8.79 0.76 -0.56
C PHE A 19 -9.42 -0.64 -0.45
N MET A 20 -8.55 -1.66 -0.46
CA MET A 20 -8.81 -3.08 -0.71
C MET A 20 -10.10 -3.64 -0.08
N ILE A 21 -11.04 -4.04 -0.94
CA ILE A 21 -12.28 -4.70 -0.50
C ILE A 21 -12.04 -6.22 -0.45
N LYS A 22 -11.77 -6.73 0.75
CA LYS A 22 -11.74 -8.17 1.05
C LYS A 22 -12.79 -8.52 2.09
N THR A 23 -13.55 -9.60 1.85
CA THR A 23 -14.58 -10.11 2.76
C THR A 23 -14.30 -11.57 3.09
N PHE A 24 -14.99 -12.13 4.08
CA PHE A 24 -14.88 -13.55 4.41
C PHE A 24 -15.46 -14.45 3.28
N PRO A 25 -14.82 -15.59 2.96
CA PRO A 25 -13.48 -16.00 3.39
C PRO A 25 -12.40 -15.12 2.76
N PHE A 26 -11.46 -14.66 3.57
CA PHE A 26 -10.34 -13.84 3.13
C PHE A 26 -9.36 -14.67 2.30
N THR A 27 -8.78 -14.09 1.26
CA THR A 27 -7.85 -14.77 0.34
C THR A 27 -6.47 -14.14 0.35
N LEU A 28 -5.45 -14.98 0.19
CA LEU A 28 -4.11 -14.54 -0.19
C LEU A 28 -4.12 -14.20 -1.68
N ASP A 29 -3.89 -12.94 -2.03
CA ASP A 29 -3.78 -12.56 -3.44
C ASP A 29 -2.46 -13.05 -4.01
N SER A 30 -2.39 -13.26 -5.31
CA SER A 30 -1.12 -13.57 -5.97
C SER A 30 -0.21 -12.34 -6.01
N LEU A 31 1.10 -12.53 -5.91
CA LEU A 31 2.06 -11.46 -6.14
C LEU A 31 1.85 -10.83 -7.54
N PRO A 32 2.00 -9.50 -7.67
CA PRO A 32 1.85 -8.82 -8.95
C PRO A 32 3.05 -9.03 -9.90
N TYR A 33 4.06 -9.78 -9.46
CA TYR A 33 5.29 -10.11 -10.19
C TYR A 33 5.85 -11.47 -9.72
N ALA A 34 6.82 -12.01 -10.46
CA ALA A 34 7.51 -13.25 -10.09
C ALA A 34 8.34 -13.07 -8.80
N TYR A 35 8.58 -14.16 -8.05
CA TYR A 35 9.30 -14.12 -6.77
C TYR A 35 10.73 -13.57 -6.86
N ASP A 36 11.38 -13.65 -8.03
CA ASP A 36 12.73 -13.12 -8.28
C ASP A 36 12.72 -11.72 -8.92
N ALA A 37 11.56 -11.12 -9.18
CA ALA A 37 11.45 -9.85 -9.89
C ALA A 37 12.02 -8.65 -9.13
N LEU A 38 12.25 -8.79 -7.81
CA LEU A 38 12.80 -7.76 -6.94
C LEU A 38 14.31 -7.94 -6.69
N GLU A 39 14.96 -8.93 -7.31
CA GLU A 39 16.40 -9.05 -7.25
C GLU A 39 17.10 -7.87 -7.96
N PRO A 40 18.25 -7.40 -7.45
CA PRO A 40 19.03 -7.96 -6.34
C PRO A 40 18.66 -7.39 -4.98
N VAL A 41 17.53 -6.69 -4.83
CA VAL A 41 17.16 -5.95 -3.61
C VAL A 41 16.53 -6.86 -2.58
N ILE A 42 15.51 -7.64 -2.97
CA ILE A 42 14.91 -8.68 -2.13
C ILE A 42 15.13 -10.01 -2.85
N ASP A 43 15.76 -10.96 -2.17
CA ASP A 43 16.04 -12.28 -2.73
C ASP A 43 14.75 -13.11 -2.87
N LYS A 44 14.76 -14.00 -3.86
CA LYS A 44 13.63 -14.89 -4.15
C LYS A 44 13.16 -15.69 -2.93
N GLU A 45 14.08 -16.20 -2.12
CA GLU A 45 13.75 -17.02 -0.93
C GLU A 45 12.95 -16.20 0.10
N THR A 46 13.36 -14.95 0.33
CA THR A 46 12.59 -14.01 1.17
C THR A 46 11.19 -13.79 0.60
N MET A 47 11.06 -13.57 -0.72
CA MET A 47 9.75 -13.38 -1.35
C MET A 47 8.83 -14.60 -1.17
N GLU A 48 9.35 -15.81 -1.37
CA GLU A 48 8.60 -17.07 -1.20
C GLU A 48 8.13 -17.24 0.25
N ILE A 49 9.00 -17.01 1.24
CA ILE A 49 8.65 -17.19 2.65
C ILE A 49 7.72 -16.07 3.13
N HIS A 50 8.00 -14.82 2.78
CA HIS A 50 7.25 -13.66 3.24
C HIS A 50 5.81 -13.67 2.67
N HIS A 51 5.64 -14.05 1.40
CA HIS A 51 4.31 -14.20 0.81
C HIS A 51 3.64 -15.54 1.20
N ASP A 52 4.23 -16.69 0.88
CA ASP A 52 3.54 -17.98 0.96
C ASP A 52 3.46 -18.56 2.37
N LYS A 53 4.23 -18.00 3.32
CA LYS A 53 4.21 -18.41 4.73
C LYS A 53 3.69 -17.32 5.64
N HIS A 54 4.33 -16.16 5.69
CA HIS A 54 3.93 -15.11 6.64
C HIS A 54 2.58 -14.50 6.28
N HIS A 55 2.41 -14.05 5.03
CA HIS A 55 1.14 -13.48 4.59
C HIS A 55 0.02 -14.54 4.59
N GLN A 56 0.27 -15.75 4.08
CA GLN A 56 -0.69 -16.86 4.15
C GLN A 56 -1.14 -17.15 5.59
N ALA A 57 -0.22 -17.17 6.56
CA ALA A 57 -0.57 -17.43 7.96
C ALA A 57 -1.50 -16.36 8.56
N TYR A 58 -1.33 -15.09 8.18
CA TYR A 58 -2.27 -14.05 8.59
C TYR A 58 -3.67 -14.30 8.01
N THR A 59 -3.75 -14.66 6.72
CA THR A 59 -5.02 -15.00 6.06
C THR A 59 -5.72 -16.19 6.72
N ASP A 60 -4.98 -17.27 6.97
CA ASP A 60 -5.52 -18.50 7.59
C ASP A 60 -6.02 -18.24 9.01
N ASN A 61 -5.25 -17.52 9.81
CA ASN A 61 -5.60 -17.21 11.19
C ASN A 61 -6.79 -16.24 11.26
N LEU A 62 -6.90 -15.28 10.34
CA LEU A 62 -8.05 -14.39 10.25
C LEU A 62 -9.32 -15.17 9.89
N ASN A 63 -9.25 -16.06 8.90
CA ASN A 63 -10.36 -16.93 8.53
C ASN A 63 -10.79 -17.82 9.70
N LYS A 64 -9.84 -18.46 10.39
CA LYS A 64 -10.13 -19.27 11.57
C LYS A 64 -10.84 -18.49 12.68
N ALA A 65 -10.45 -17.23 12.89
CA ALA A 65 -11.13 -16.37 13.87
C ALA A 65 -12.55 -15.99 13.41
N ALA A 66 -12.76 -15.77 12.11
CA ALA A 66 -14.05 -15.43 11.53
C ALA A 66 -15.01 -16.63 11.42
N GLU A 67 -14.53 -17.84 11.19
CA GLU A 67 -15.33 -19.08 11.20
C GLU A 67 -16.09 -19.25 12.52
N ALA A 68 -15.43 -18.91 13.64
CA ALA A 68 -16.01 -19.00 14.98
C ALA A 68 -16.97 -17.84 15.33
N ASN A 69 -17.08 -16.81 14.47
CA ASN A 69 -17.88 -15.62 14.76
C ASN A 69 -18.54 -15.03 13.50
N VAL A 70 -19.84 -15.29 13.36
CA VAL A 70 -20.68 -14.82 12.24
C VAL A 70 -20.65 -13.29 12.07
N GLU A 71 -20.50 -12.51 13.14
CA GLU A 71 -20.41 -11.05 13.02
C GLU A 71 -19.15 -10.62 12.23
N LEU A 72 -18.02 -11.31 12.44
CA LEU A 72 -16.79 -11.02 11.71
C LEU A 72 -16.90 -11.36 10.22
N GLN A 73 -17.70 -12.37 9.87
CA GLN A 73 -17.91 -12.77 8.47
C GLN A 73 -18.63 -11.69 7.66
N THR A 74 -19.37 -10.80 8.32
CA THR A 74 -20.08 -9.68 7.68
C THR A 74 -19.24 -8.41 7.50
N LYS A 75 -18.04 -8.37 8.08
CA LYS A 75 -17.15 -7.21 8.05
C LYS A 75 -16.16 -7.30 6.89
N GLY A 76 -15.85 -6.15 6.29
CA GLY A 76 -14.71 -6.06 5.37
C GLY A 76 -13.38 -6.07 6.14
N LEU A 77 -12.29 -6.42 5.48
CA LEU A 77 -10.95 -6.47 6.07
C LEU A 77 -10.58 -5.16 6.81
N GLU A 78 -10.89 -4.01 6.21
CA GLU A 78 -10.57 -2.70 6.80
C GLU A 78 -11.37 -2.42 8.07
N ASP A 79 -12.62 -2.89 8.15
CA ASP A 79 -13.44 -2.78 9.36
C ASP A 79 -12.86 -3.62 10.52
N LEU A 80 -11.99 -4.58 10.22
CA LEU A 80 -11.35 -5.47 11.20
C LEU A 80 -10.00 -4.93 11.71
N LEU A 81 -9.40 -3.92 11.06
CA LEU A 81 -8.12 -3.33 11.45
C LEU A 81 -8.17 -2.68 12.85
N GLY A 82 -9.32 -2.13 13.22
CA GLY A 82 -9.57 -1.51 14.53
C GLY A 82 -10.17 -2.46 15.56
N SER A 83 -10.19 -3.78 15.30
CA SER A 83 -10.86 -4.73 16.17
C SER A 83 -10.29 -4.70 17.60
N GLY A 84 -11.18 -4.70 18.60
CA GLY A 84 -10.80 -4.85 20.01
C GLY A 84 -10.32 -6.28 20.36
N VAL A 85 -10.47 -7.23 19.43
CA VAL A 85 -10.01 -8.62 19.60
C VAL A 85 -8.59 -8.75 19.02
N PRO A 86 -7.55 -8.97 19.84
CA PRO A 86 -6.16 -8.90 19.37
C PRO A 86 -5.82 -9.85 18.22
N VAL A 87 -6.35 -11.08 18.23
CA VAL A 87 -6.12 -12.05 17.14
C VAL A 87 -6.72 -11.56 15.82
N VAL A 88 -7.89 -10.92 15.86
CA VAL A 88 -8.52 -10.37 14.65
C VAL A 88 -7.74 -9.16 14.16
N LYS A 89 -7.44 -8.20 15.07
CA LYS A 89 -6.67 -7.00 14.76
C LYS A 89 -5.33 -7.33 14.10
N ASN A 90 -4.54 -8.21 14.73
CA ASN A 90 -3.19 -8.50 14.27
C ASN A 90 -3.18 -9.24 12.92
N ASN A 91 -4.11 -10.17 12.71
CA ASN A 91 -4.17 -10.90 11.44
C ASN A 91 -4.83 -10.08 10.32
N ALA A 92 -5.84 -9.25 10.61
CA ALA A 92 -6.40 -8.31 9.64
C ALA A 92 -5.37 -7.27 9.19
N GLY A 93 -4.63 -6.70 10.14
CA GLY A 93 -3.48 -5.84 9.85
C GLY A 93 -2.40 -6.57 9.05
N GLY A 94 -2.10 -7.82 9.42
CA GLY A 94 -1.16 -8.67 8.69
C GLY A 94 -1.54 -8.85 7.22
N VAL A 95 -2.79 -9.23 6.92
CA VAL A 95 -3.27 -9.36 5.54
C VAL A 95 -3.18 -8.01 4.82
N TRP A 96 -3.76 -6.95 5.39
CA TRP A 96 -3.84 -5.66 4.71
C TRP A 96 -2.45 -5.07 4.43
N ASN A 97 -1.55 -5.09 5.42
CA ASN A 97 -0.23 -4.50 5.30
C ASN A 97 0.61 -5.19 4.22
N HIS A 98 0.49 -6.53 4.10
CA HIS A 98 1.27 -7.28 3.12
C HIS A 98 0.71 -7.12 1.71
N ASP A 99 -0.60 -7.20 1.51
CA ASP A 99 -1.24 -6.84 0.23
C ASP A 99 -0.76 -5.46 -0.25
N PHE A 100 -0.80 -4.47 0.65
CA PHE A 100 -0.35 -3.11 0.36
C PHE A 100 1.15 -3.05 0.04
N PHE A 101 1.99 -3.79 0.76
CA PHE A 101 3.44 -3.85 0.57
C PHE A 101 3.83 -4.43 -0.80
N TRP A 102 3.20 -5.53 -1.22
CA TRP A 102 3.48 -6.15 -2.52
C TRP A 102 3.17 -5.22 -3.68
N GLU A 103 2.02 -4.55 -3.62
CA GLU A 103 1.65 -3.53 -4.61
C GLU A 103 2.53 -2.28 -4.57
N SER A 104 3.15 -1.98 -3.43
CA SER A 104 4.04 -0.82 -3.28
C SER A 104 5.42 -1.05 -3.90
N MET A 105 5.67 -2.24 -4.45
CA MET A 105 6.94 -2.60 -5.08
C MET A 105 6.76 -3.00 -6.54
N THR A 106 7.86 -2.92 -7.29
CA THR A 106 7.98 -3.31 -8.69
C THR A 106 9.45 -3.63 -8.99
N THR A 107 9.72 -4.19 -10.17
CA THR A 107 11.07 -4.51 -10.62
C THR A 107 11.98 -3.27 -10.56
N PRO A 108 13.25 -3.41 -10.09
CA PRO A 108 14.13 -2.27 -9.89
C PRO A 108 14.24 -1.36 -11.11
N GLY A 109 14.11 -0.05 -10.88
CA GLY A 109 14.26 0.98 -11.91
C GLY A 109 13.08 1.12 -12.89
N VAL A 110 12.00 0.36 -12.72
CA VAL A 110 10.80 0.48 -13.58
C VAL A 110 10.00 1.75 -13.29
N SER A 111 9.96 2.20 -12.04
CA SER A 111 9.14 3.34 -11.61
C SER A 111 9.99 4.42 -10.96
N GLN A 112 9.61 5.68 -11.18
CA GLN A 112 10.28 6.86 -10.65
C GLN A 112 9.25 7.82 -10.07
N ILE A 113 9.67 8.65 -9.11
CA ILE A 113 8.80 9.62 -8.49
C ILE A 113 8.32 10.67 -9.50
N GLU A 114 7.02 10.67 -9.78
CA GLU A 114 6.37 11.55 -10.76
C GLU A 114 5.99 12.92 -10.18
N ASN A 115 5.66 13.86 -11.08
CA ASN A 115 5.64 15.29 -10.75
C ASN A 115 4.63 15.72 -9.67
N SER A 116 3.40 15.18 -9.61
CA SER A 116 2.40 15.69 -8.65
C SER A 116 2.70 15.29 -7.21
N LEU A 117 3.01 14.03 -6.94
CA LEU A 117 3.45 13.59 -5.62
C LEU A 117 4.80 14.21 -5.27
N LYS A 118 5.74 14.31 -6.22
CA LYS A 118 7.04 14.95 -5.99
C LYS A 118 6.91 16.37 -5.46
N VAL A 119 6.07 17.19 -6.10
CA VAL A 119 5.83 18.59 -5.67
C VAL A 119 5.30 18.64 -4.23
N GLU A 120 4.42 17.71 -3.86
CA GLU A 120 3.81 17.69 -2.53
C GLU A 120 4.77 17.15 -1.48
N ILE A 121 5.64 16.22 -1.85
CA ILE A 121 6.78 15.77 -1.05
C ILE A 121 7.75 16.93 -0.80
N GLU A 122 8.15 17.67 -1.83
CA GLU A 122 9.07 18.81 -1.70
C GLU A 122 8.46 19.92 -0.83
N LYS A 123 7.14 20.16 -0.94
CA LYS A 123 6.42 21.09 -0.04
C LYS A 123 6.42 20.64 1.41
N ALA A 124 6.16 19.35 1.66
CA ALA A 124 6.02 18.82 3.02
C ALA A 124 7.37 18.59 3.72
N PHE A 125 8.40 18.21 2.96
CA PHE A 125 9.67 17.73 3.51
C PHE A 125 10.89 18.53 3.08
N ALA A 126 10.73 19.59 2.28
CA ALA A 126 11.75 20.44 1.67
C ALA A 126 12.44 19.88 0.42
N SER A 127 12.74 18.58 0.36
CA SER A 127 13.20 17.90 -0.85
C SER A 127 12.86 16.41 -0.84
N VAL A 128 13.01 15.73 -1.98
CA VAL A 128 12.86 14.27 -2.07
C VAL A 128 13.91 13.55 -1.22
N GLU A 129 15.15 14.05 -1.21
CA GLU A 129 16.24 13.49 -0.40
C GLU A 129 15.94 13.63 1.09
N GLU A 130 15.42 14.77 1.53
CA GLU A 130 15.04 15.00 2.93
C GLU A 130 13.83 14.13 3.32
N PHE A 131 12.88 13.92 2.41
CA PHE A 131 11.80 12.95 2.59
C PHE A 131 12.34 11.52 2.78
N MET A 132 13.22 11.05 1.88
CA MET A 132 13.79 9.70 1.97
C MET A 132 14.58 9.54 3.27
N SER A 133 15.39 10.53 3.66
CA SER A 133 16.12 10.55 4.92
C SER A 133 15.20 10.44 6.15
N LYS A 134 14.10 11.20 6.18
CA LYS A 134 13.11 11.12 7.27
C LYS A 134 12.36 9.80 7.29
N PHE A 135 12.04 9.24 6.14
CA PHE A 135 11.36 7.95 6.02
C PHE A 135 12.28 6.81 6.48
N GLU A 136 13.55 6.84 6.07
CA GLU A 136 14.60 5.94 6.55
C GLU A 136 14.75 6.02 8.08
N ALA A 137 14.77 7.23 8.63
CA ALA A 137 14.85 7.44 10.08
C ALA A 137 13.64 6.83 10.81
N ALA A 138 12.43 6.92 10.25
CA ALA A 138 11.23 6.29 10.81
C ALA A 138 11.29 4.76 10.75
N ALA A 139 11.77 4.19 9.64
CA ALA A 139 11.96 2.74 9.47
C ALA A 139 13.03 2.17 10.42
N MET A 140 14.14 2.90 10.59
CA MET A 140 15.22 2.52 11.50
C MET A 140 14.87 2.73 12.97
N GLY A 141 14.13 3.79 13.29
CA GLY A 141 13.70 4.14 14.64
C GLY A 141 12.59 3.23 15.19
N ARG A 142 11.92 2.45 14.34
CA ARG A 142 10.91 1.47 14.76
C ARG A 142 11.58 0.31 15.53
N PHE A 143 11.58 0.40 16.85
CA PHE A 143 12.10 -0.67 17.70
C PHE A 143 11.23 -1.93 17.62
N GLY A 144 11.88 -3.09 17.49
CA GLY A 144 11.22 -4.37 17.28
C GLY A 144 10.58 -4.47 15.89
N SER A 145 9.42 -5.12 15.87
CA SER A 145 8.61 -5.39 14.69
C SER A 145 7.67 -4.26 14.33
N GLY A 146 7.50 -3.98 13.05
CA GLY A 146 6.55 -2.96 12.60
C GLY A 146 6.77 -2.50 11.17
N TRP A 147 6.25 -1.32 10.89
CA TRP A 147 6.19 -0.72 9.57
C TRP A 147 6.51 0.77 9.64
N ALA A 148 7.08 1.32 8.57
CA ALA A 148 7.14 2.77 8.36
C ALA A 148 6.28 3.16 7.15
N TRP A 149 5.65 4.33 7.24
CA TRP A 149 4.58 4.76 6.33
C TRP A 149 4.78 6.20 5.89
N LEU A 150 4.46 6.46 4.63
CA LEU A 150 4.07 7.76 4.14
C LEU A 150 2.54 7.73 4.09
N VAL A 151 1.91 8.70 4.73
CA VAL A 151 0.46 8.80 4.82
C VAL A 151 -0.01 10.18 4.38
N LYS A 152 -1.23 10.24 3.86
CA LYS A 152 -1.98 11.48 3.71
C LYS A 152 -2.89 11.66 4.92
N ASN A 153 -2.76 12.79 5.60
CA ASN A 153 -3.55 13.12 6.77
C ASN A 153 -4.98 13.58 6.38
N LYS A 154 -5.83 13.79 7.38
CA LYS A 154 -7.25 14.14 7.20
C LYS A 154 -7.48 15.48 6.48
N VAL A 155 -6.49 16.38 6.47
CA VAL A 155 -6.57 17.67 5.76
C VAL A 155 -5.85 17.64 4.41
N GLY A 156 -5.33 16.48 4.01
CA GLY A 156 -4.70 16.24 2.71
C GLY A 156 -3.18 16.45 2.66
N GLY A 157 -2.54 16.79 3.79
CA GLY A 157 -1.08 16.92 3.89
C GLY A 157 -0.36 15.58 4.02
N LEU A 158 0.94 15.57 3.71
CA LEU A 158 1.79 14.37 3.81
C LEU A 158 2.49 14.28 5.17
N GLU A 159 2.50 13.09 5.76
CA GLU A 159 3.16 12.79 7.03
C GLU A 159 3.93 11.47 6.95
N ILE A 160 5.03 11.37 7.71
CA ILE A 160 5.78 10.14 7.90
C ILE A 160 5.50 9.63 9.31
N MET A 161 5.20 8.34 9.44
CA MET A 161 4.98 7.70 10.73
C MET A 161 5.49 6.26 10.73
N SER A 162 5.46 5.61 11.89
CA SER A 162 5.67 4.18 12.00
C SER A 162 4.66 3.55 12.93
N THR A 163 4.34 2.28 12.70
CA THR A 163 3.42 1.49 13.54
C THR A 163 4.13 0.27 14.09
N ALA A 164 3.68 -0.22 15.25
CA ALA A 164 4.21 -1.44 15.86
C ALA A 164 3.46 -2.66 15.32
N ASN A 165 4.14 -3.79 15.22
CA ASN A 165 3.57 -5.07 14.83
C ASN A 165 2.81 -4.98 13.49
N GLN A 166 1.49 -5.25 13.50
CA GLN A 166 0.61 -5.16 12.34
C GLN A 166 -0.41 -4.01 12.46
N ASP A 167 -0.15 -3.05 13.35
CA ASP A 167 -1.01 -1.86 13.48
C ASP A 167 -0.98 -1.04 12.18
N ASN A 168 -2.12 -0.45 11.84
CA ASN A 168 -2.34 0.16 10.53
C ASN A 168 -2.86 1.61 10.64
N PRO A 169 -2.31 2.59 9.91
CA PRO A 169 -2.73 4.00 9.99
C PRO A 169 -4.20 4.28 9.64
N LEU A 170 -4.88 3.38 8.92
CA LEU A 170 -6.31 3.53 8.59
C LEU A 170 -7.18 3.66 9.83
N VAL A 171 -6.78 3.04 10.96
CA VAL A 171 -7.54 3.12 12.23
C VAL A 171 -7.56 4.53 12.80
N ASP A 172 -6.54 5.34 12.48
CA ASP A 172 -6.43 6.73 12.88
C ASP A 172 -7.08 7.69 11.87
N GLY A 173 -7.67 7.15 10.79
CA GLY A 173 -8.25 7.90 9.68
C GLY A 173 -7.21 8.57 8.79
N LEU A 174 -5.99 8.02 8.75
CA LEU A 174 -4.92 8.42 7.84
C LEU A 174 -4.96 7.52 6.61
N THR A 175 -4.57 8.05 5.45
CA THR A 175 -4.57 7.30 4.19
C THR A 175 -3.14 6.85 3.85
N PRO A 176 -2.81 5.55 3.90
CA PRO A 176 -1.48 5.07 3.53
C PRO A 176 -1.19 5.25 2.04
N LEU A 177 0.01 5.72 1.72
CA LEU A 177 0.49 5.94 0.35
C LEU A 177 1.65 5.00 0.00
N LEU A 178 2.59 4.85 0.92
CA LEU A 178 3.76 3.98 0.80
C LEU A 178 4.10 3.37 2.15
N ALA A 179 4.58 2.11 2.15
CA ALA A 179 4.93 1.39 3.37
C ALA A 179 6.15 0.49 3.14
N ILE A 180 6.99 0.36 4.17
CA ILE A 180 8.07 -0.63 4.22
C ILE A 180 7.88 -1.54 5.44
N ASP A 181 7.97 -2.86 5.22
CA ASP A 181 8.02 -3.85 6.28
C ASP A 181 9.41 -3.84 6.93
N VAL A 182 9.49 -3.62 8.25
CA VAL A 182 10.75 -3.69 9.02
C VAL A 182 10.74 -4.81 10.07
N TRP A 183 9.79 -5.74 9.98
CA TRP A 183 9.93 -7.05 10.62
C TRP A 183 11.17 -7.76 10.09
N GLU A 184 11.89 -8.49 10.95
CA GLU A 184 13.13 -9.16 10.56
C GLU A 184 12.91 -10.16 9.41
N HIS A 185 11.76 -10.83 9.33
CA HIS A 185 11.46 -11.76 8.22
C HIS A 185 11.53 -11.10 6.84
N ALA A 186 11.36 -9.78 6.73
CA ALA A 186 11.38 -9.07 5.46
C ALA A 186 12.80 -8.88 4.89
N TYR A 187 13.85 -9.07 5.69
CA TYR A 187 15.22 -8.78 5.24
C TYR A 187 16.31 -9.70 5.81
N TYR A 188 16.03 -10.50 6.84
CA TYR A 188 17.08 -11.17 7.59
C TYR A 188 17.84 -12.24 6.79
N LEU A 189 17.21 -12.86 5.79
CA LEU A 189 17.89 -13.88 4.97
C LEU A 189 19.08 -13.29 4.21
N LYS A 190 18.91 -12.11 3.62
CA LYS A 190 19.95 -11.40 2.85
C LYS A 190 20.75 -10.37 3.66
N TYR A 191 20.11 -9.56 4.48
CA TYR A 191 20.74 -8.43 5.17
C TYR A 191 21.13 -8.74 6.63
N LYS A 192 20.64 -9.86 7.20
CA LYS A 192 20.85 -10.22 8.61
C LYS A 192 20.42 -9.06 9.51
N ASN A 193 21.27 -8.65 10.46
CA ASN A 193 21.01 -7.52 11.36
C ASN A 193 21.13 -6.14 10.69
N LYS A 194 21.52 -6.06 9.41
CA LYS A 194 21.77 -4.78 8.72
C LYS A 194 20.49 -4.20 8.11
N ARG A 195 19.51 -3.89 8.96
CA ARG A 195 18.26 -3.23 8.54
C ARG A 195 18.53 -1.96 7.71
N VAL A 196 19.56 -1.19 8.04
CA VAL A 196 19.94 0.02 7.30
C VAL A 196 20.27 -0.25 5.83
N ASP A 197 20.91 -1.38 5.53
CA ASP A 197 21.27 -1.74 4.15
C ASP A 197 20.01 -2.14 3.37
N TYR A 198 19.09 -2.87 4.01
CA TYR A 198 17.79 -3.21 3.44
C TYR A 198 16.95 -1.97 3.12
N VAL A 199 16.77 -1.06 4.09
CA VAL A 199 15.93 0.13 3.89
C VAL A 199 16.50 1.01 2.76
N LYS A 200 17.82 1.19 2.69
CA LYS A 200 18.45 1.95 1.61
C LYS A 200 18.31 1.27 0.25
N ALA A 201 18.43 -0.06 0.19
CA ALA A 201 18.29 -0.82 -1.04
C ALA A 201 16.83 -0.83 -1.53
N TRP A 202 15.86 -0.88 -0.62
CA TRP A 202 14.42 -0.97 -0.90
C TRP A 202 13.90 0.16 -1.79
N TRP A 203 14.46 1.37 -1.71
CA TRP A 203 14.09 2.47 -2.60
C TRP A 203 14.18 2.14 -4.10
N GLN A 204 15.04 1.20 -4.49
CA GLN A 204 15.20 0.78 -5.88
C GLN A 204 13.98 0.03 -6.42
N VAL A 205 13.19 -0.62 -5.55
CA VAL A 205 12.00 -1.41 -5.92
C VAL A 205 10.69 -0.69 -5.65
N VAL A 206 10.70 0.54 -5.15
CA VAL A 206 9.45 1.28 -4.87
C VAL A 206 8.68 1.53 -6.17
N ASN A 207 7.40 1.17 -6.16
CA ASN A 207 6.48 1.45 -7.25
C ASN A 207 5.84 2.82 -7.07
N TRP A 208 6.53 3.87 -7.49
CA TRP A 208 6.07 5.25 -7.42
C TRP A 208 4.76 5.49 -8.16
N ASP A 209 4.49 4.76 -9.25
CA ASP A 209 3.24 4.89 -9.99
C ASP A 209 2.04 4.52 -9.12
N LYS A 210 2.19 3.48 -8.29
CA LYS A 210 1.17 3.07 -7.30
C LYS A 210 1.04 4.08 -6.17
N VAL A 211 2.14 4.68 -5.71
CA VAL A 211 2.10 5.74 -4.68
C VAL A 211 1.40 6.99 -5.22
N GLU A 212 1.72 7.41 -6.44
CA GLU A 212 1.07 8.53 -7.14
C GLU A 212 -0.42 8.27 -7.36
N TYR A 213 -0.80 7.05 -7.78
CA TYR A 213 -2.19 6.67 -7.93
C TYR A 213 -2.96 6.78 -6.61
N ARG A 214 -2.39 6.31 -5.49
CA ARG A 214 -3.00 6.41 -4.16
C ARG A 214 -3.10 7.87 -3.69
N TYR A 215 -2.13 8.70 -4.05
CA TYR A 215 -2.11 10.12 -3.68
C TYR A 215 -3.16 10.95 -4.43
N SER A 216 -3.17 10.84 -5.76
CA SER A 216 -4.01 11.64 -6.66
C SER A 216 -5.41 11.05 -6.88
N GLY A 217 -5.57 9.73 -6.69
CA GLY A 217 -6.78 9.00 -7.04
C GLY A 217 -6.95 8.72 -8.54
N SER A 218 -5.90 8.93 -9.36
CA SER A 218 -5.91 8.68 -10.80
C SER A 218 -4.54 8.30 -11.33
N PHE A 219 -4.46 7.46 -12.37
CA PHE A 219 -3.19 7.12 -13.01
C PHE A 219 -2.94 8.07 -14.17
N THR A 220 -1.85 8.86 -14.12
CA THR A 220 -1.43 9.64 -15.29
C THR A 220 -0.37 8.83 -16.02
N GLN A 221 -0.77 8.02 -17.01
CA GLN A 221 0.20 7.36 -17.88
C GLN A 221 0.82 8.43 -18.78
N VAL A 222 2.08 8.80 -18.52
CA VAL A 222 2.84 9.65 -19.44
C VAL A 222 3.21 8.79 -20.63
N PHE A 223 2.31 8.68 -21.61
CA PHE A 223 2.74 8.31 -22.95
C PHE A 223 3.60 9.45 -23.47
N GLU A 224 4.91 9.23 -23.61
CA GLU A 224 5.73 10.07 -24.47
C GLU A 224 5.04 10.16 -25.83
N ARG A 225 4.52 11.33 -26.17
CA ARG A 225 3.88 11.52 -27.48
C ARG A 225 4.95 11.30 -28.55
N PRO A 226 4.71 10.45 -29.57
CA PRO A 226 5.53 10.48 -30.76
C PRO A 226 5.53 11.89 -31.33
N ARG A 227 6.68 12.33 -31.86
CA ARG A 227 6.83 13.64 -32.51
C ARG A 227 5.73 13.81 -33.58
N PRO A 228 5.20 15.03 -33.76
CA PRO A 228 4.09 15.26 -34.66
C PRO A 228 4.59 15.31 -36.11
N ASP A 229 4.58 14.17 -36.79
CA ASP A 229 4.72 14.14 -38.25
C ASP A 229 3.41 13.62 -38.90
N SER A 230 2.72 14.58 -39.52
CA SER A 230 1.78 14.51 -40.65
C SER A 230 0.48 13.68 -40.59
N ASP A 231 -0.62 14.43 -40.74
CA ASP A 231 -1.89 14.12 -41.44
C ASP A 231 -2.73 12.91 -41.02
N ILE A 232 -3.65 13.12 -40.06
CA ILE A 232 -4.96 12.46 -40.05
C ILE A 232 -6.06 13.45 -39.58
N SER A 233 -7.14 13.51 -40.36
CA SER A 233 -8.31 14.38 -40.26
C SER A 233 -9.23 14.11 -39.04
N PRO A 234 -10.12 15.05 -38.65
CA PRO A 234 -10.76 15.06 -37.34
C PRO A 234 -12.04 14.20 -37.31
N GLY A 235 -12.04 13.14 -36.50
CA GLY A 235 -13.23 12.37 -36.17
C GLY A 235 -13.07 11.63 -34.85
N CYS A 236 -14.04 11.81 -33.94
CA CYS A 236 -14.13 11.23 -32.59
C CYS A 236 -13.23 11.84 -31.50
N ARG A 237 -13.71 12.93 -30.87
CA ARG A 237 -13.36 13.27 -29.49
C ARG A 237 -14.40 12.63 -28.56
N LEU A 238 -14.02 11.60 -27.82
CA LEU A 238 -14.75 11.19 -26.62
C LEU A 238 -14.27 12.06 -25.45
N ASN A 239 -15.02 13.12 -25.19
CA ASN A 239 -14.97 13.83 -23.91
C ASN A 239 -15.63 12.94 -22.86
N LEU A 240 -14.84 12.25 -22.02
CA LEU A 240 -15.33 11.87 -20.70
C LEU A 240 -15.02 13.00 -19.73
N SER A 241 -15.98 13.93 -19.65
CA SER A 241 -16.13 14.81 -18.51
C SER A 241 -16.53 13.98 -17.30
N VAL A 242 -15.73 14.11 -16.24
CA VAL A 242 -16.03 13.79 -14.84
C VAL A 242 -17.45 14.23 -14.48
N TYR A 243 -18.22 13.36 -13.80
CA TYR A 243 -19.26 13.76 -12.85
C TYR A 243 -19.63 12.61 -11.88
N HIS A 244 -19.58 12.96 -10.59
CA HIS A 244 -20.09 12.33 -9.36
C HIS A 244 -19.30 11.14 -8.78
#